data_AF-A0A933ZYM1-F1
#
_entry.id   AF-A0A933ZYM1-F1
#
_cell.length_a   1.000
_cell.length_b   1.000
_cell.length_c   1.000
_cell.angle_alpha   90.00
_cell.angle_beta   90.00
_cell.angle_gamma   90.00
#
_symmetry.space_group_name_H-M   'P 1'
#
loop_
_entity.id
_entity.type
_entity.pdbx_description
1 polymer ?
#
loop_
_entity_poly.entity_id
_entity_poly.type
_entity_poly.pdbx_seq_one_letter_code
_entity_poly.pdbx_strand_id
1 'polypeptide(L)'
;MTLDLQGSAPRRRAFHLPFPRHDRTAHIRIDLARCAACGRCAEACPREVLGMISVLRHRHVHVDRADECRGCQACVAACAQKAIHPRAVDGASGAASAAGAAGRRERSVLEAGQRPTSFNHRAFTTLMIALTGLGLPATGIANHLLGIAPLTSARHAWMSAHNALGLLFSVFCVVHVVLNRRALWSHLRGNPARGLSGISREAALAVVSVGLALLLLVGHAFHAGR
;
A
#
# COMPACT_ATOMS: atom_id res chain seq x y z
N MET A 1 -38.39 -30.34 -42.53
CA MET A 1 -37.10 -30.93 -42.08
C MET A 1 -36.07 -29.80 -42.06
N THR A 2 -36.08 -29.00 -41.01
CA THR A 2 -35.21 -27.83 -40.83
C THR A 2 -33.95 -28.30 -40.11
N LEU A 3 -32.81 -28.28 -40.82
CA LEU A 3 -31.51 -28.63 -40.24
C LEU A 3 -30.96 -27.40 -39.50
N ASP A 4 -31.02 -27.44 -38.16
CA ASP A 4 -30.38 -26.48 -37.28
C ASP A 4 -28.86 -26.63 -37.33
N LEU A 5 -28.18 -25.69 -37.98
CA LEU A 5 -26.73 -25.51 -37.94
C LEU A 5 -26.34 -24.64 -36.73
N GLN A 6 -26.32 -25.22 -35.54
CA GLN A 6 -25.70 -24.59 -34.37
C GLN A 6 -24.23 -25.00 -34.27
N GLY A 7 -23.37 -24.25 -34.97
CA GLY A 7 -21.91 -24.36 -34.87
C GLY A 7 -21.41 -23.92 -33.49
N SER A 8 -20.91 -24.87 -32.71
CA SER A 8 -20.23 -24.60 -31.44
C SER A 8 -18.84 -24.00 -31.68
N ALA A 9 -18.59 -22.82 -31.10
CA ALA A 9 -17.31 -22.13 -31.22
C ALA A 9 -16.15 -22.99 -30.68
N PRO A 10 -14.99 -23.08 -31.37
CA PRO A 10 -13.89 -23.92 -30.94
C PRO A 10 -13.28 -23.37 -29.64
N ARG A 11 -13.25 -24.21 -28.59
CA ARG A 11 -12.51 -23.95 -27.35
C ARG A 11 -11.03 -23.75 -27.70
N ARG A 12 -10.57 -22.49 -27.69
CA ARG A 12 -9.15 -22.14 -27.91
C ARG A 12 -8.29 -22.88 -26.89
N ARG A 13 -7.60 -23.94 -27.34
CA ARG A 13 -6.60 -24.64 -26.54
C ARG A 13 -5.50 -23.63 -26.20
N ALA A 14 -5.36 -23.33 -24.92
CA ALA A 14 -4.29 -22.49 -24.42
C ALA A 14 -2.96 -23.24 -24.63
N PHE A 15 -2.18 -22.84 -25.65
CA PHE A 15 -0.78 -23.23 -25.74
C PHE A 15 -0.07 -22.82 -24.45
N HIS A 16 0.56 -23.79 -23.79
CA HIS A 16 1.40 -23.56 -22.62
C HIS A 16 2.75 -23.04 -23.12
N LEU A 17 2.84 -21.72 -23.28
CA LEU A 17 4.10 -21.06 -23.58
C LEU A 17 4.99 -21.10 -22.32
N PRO A 18 6.30 -21.37 -22.45
CA PRO A 18 7.24 -21.47 -21.33
C PRO A 18 7.55 -20.10 -20.67
N PHE A 19 6.89 -19.04 -21.12
CA PHE A 19 6.95 -17.71 -20.55
C PHE A 19 5.65 -17.43 -19.79
N PRO A 20 5.69 -17.21 -18.45
CA PRO A 20 4.51 -16.90 -17.66
C PRO A 20 3.75 -15.73 -18.29
N ARG A 21 2.41 -15.80 -18.35
CA ARG A 21 1.63 -14.69 -18.94
C ARG A 21 1.68 -13.48 -18.00
N HIS A 22 2.62 -12.58 -18.24
CA HIS A 22 2.91 -11.38 -17.42
C HIS A 22 1.89 -10.24 -17.62
N ASP A 23 0.69 -10.51 -18.16
CA ASP A 23 -0.34 -9.52 -18.47
C ASP A 23 -1.54 -9.57 -17.52
N ARG A 24 -1.52 -10.42 -16.49
CA ARG A 24 -2.67 -10.61 -15.60
C ARG A 24 -2.33 -11.14 -14.21
N THR A 25 -3.22 -10.87 -13.28
CA THR A 25 -3.31 -11.53 -11.97
C THR A 25 -4.68 -12.19 -11.81
N ALA A 26 -4.99 -12.68 -10.62
CA ALA A 26 -6.35 -13.10 -10.26
C ALA A 26 -7.36 -11.93 -10.30
N HIS A 27 -6.91 -10.69 -10.08
CA HIS A 27 -7.78 -9.54 -9.86
C HIS A 27 -7.75 -8.50 -10.98
N ILE A 28 -6.72 -8.51 -11.83
CA ILE A 28 -6.56 -7.53 -12.91
C ILE A 28 -6.07 -8.17 -14.20
N ARG A 29 -6.33 -7.51 -15.32
CA ARG A 29 -5.79 -7.81 -16.64
C ARG A 29 -5.26 -6.53 -17.29
N ILE A 30 -4.17 -6.65 -18.04
CA ILE A 30 -3.49 -5.57 -18.73
C ILE A 30 -3.71 -5.74 -20.24
N ASP A 31 -4.20 -4.69 -20.89
CA ASP A 31 -4.21 -4.53 -22.34
C ASP A 31 -2.92 -3.82 -22.76
N LEU A 32 -1.95 -4.61 -23.23
CA LEU A 32 -0.63 -4.11 -23.64
C LEU A 32 -0.72 -3.19 -24.87
N ALA A 33 -1.74 -3.33 -25.72
CA ALA A 33 -1.90 -2.49 -26.91
C ALA A 33 -2.26 -1.04 -26.54
N ARG A 34 -2.92 -0.84 -25.40
CA ARG A 34 -3.26 0.50 -24.87
C ARG A 34 -2.20 1.04 -23.91
N CYS A 35 -1.15 0.28 -23.64
CA CYS A 35 -0.15 0.68 -22.67
C CYS A 35 0.79 1.73 -23.26
N ALA A 36 0.66 2.99 -22.82
CA ALA A 36 1.62 4.05 -23.14
C ALA A 36 2.97 3.94 -22.39
N ALA A 37 3.22 2.84 -21.69
CA ALA A 37 4.46 2.57 -20.95
C ALA A 37 4.92 3.68 -19.98
N CYS A 38 3.95 4.40 -19.38
CA CYS A 38 4.21 5.56 -18.52
C CYS A 38 4.61 5.22 -17.07
N GLY A 39 4.44 3.98 -16.61
CA GLY A 39 4.88 3.54 -15.28
C GLY A 39 3.96 3.90 -14.09
N ARG A 40 2.98 4.78 -14.24
CA ARG A 40 2.12 5.23 -13.11
C ARG A 40 1.39 4.10 -12.38
N CYS A 41 1.00 3.04 -13.08
CA CYS A 41 0.37 1.87 -12.48
C CYS A 41 1.33 1.07 -11.59
N ALA A 42 2.61 0.98 -11.95
CA ALA A 42 3.66 0.33 -11.16
C ALA A 42 4.00 1.15 -9.89
N GLU A 43 4.00 2.48 -10.01
CA GLU A 43 4.19 3.39 -8.87
C GLU A 43 3.00 3.34 -7.89
N ALA A 44 1.78 3.29 -8.42
CA ALA A 44 0.56 3.23 -7.61
C ALA A 44 0.34 1.89 -6.90
N CYS A 45 1.10 0.84 -7.23
CA CYS A 45 0.90 -0.48 -6.64
C CYS A 45 1.59 -0.59 -5.26
N PRO A 46 0.83 -0.63 -4.14
CA PRO A 46 1.43 -0.66 -2.80
C PRO A 46 2.13 -1.98 -2.47
N ARG A 47 1.82 -3.04 -3.22
CA ARG A 47 2.45 -4.36 -3.12
C ARG A 47 3.55 -4.55 -4.16
N GLU A 48 3.80 -3.53 -4.99
CA GLU A 48 4.83 -3.56 -6.05
C GLU A 48 4.72 -4.83 -6.93
N VAL A 49 3.49 -5.21 -7.24
CA VAL A 49 3.13 -6.39 -8.09
C VAL A 49 3.47 -6.15 -9.56
N LEU A 50 3.48 -4.88 -9.97
CA LEU A 50 3.68 -4.46 -11.35
C LEU A 50 5.07 -3.87 -11.52
N GLY A 51 5.77 -4.34 -12.54
CA GLY A 51 7.07 -3.82 -12.97
C GLY A 51 6.97 -3.15 -14.35
N MET A 52 8.07 -2.54 -14.77
CA MET A 52 8.21 -1.97 -16.11
C MET A 52 9.29 -2.72 -16.87
N ILE A 53 8.96 -3.19 -18.07
CA ILE A 53 9.97 -3.67 -19.02
C ILE A 53 10.35 -2.52 -19.95
N SER A 54 11.64 -2.36 -20.21
CA SER A 54 12.17 -1.41 -21.18
C SER A 54 13.39 -2.00 -21.85
N VAL A 55 13.17 -2.82 -22.87
CA VAL A 55 14.24 -3.47 -23.64
C VAL A 55 14.15 -2.96 -25.07
N LEU A 56 15.23 -2.32 -25.56
CA LEU A 56 15.27 -1.71 -26.90
C LEU A 56 14.08 -0.75 -27.12
N ARG A 57 13.19 -1.07 -28.06
CA ARG A 57 11.95 -0.33 -28.38
C ARG A 57 10.69 -0.96 -27.77
N HIS A 58 10.85 -2.01 -26.97
CA HIS A 58 9.74 -2.69 -26.30
C HIS A 58 9.62 -2.19 -24.86
N ARG A 59 8.59 -1.38 -24.62
CA ARG A 59 8.30 -0.81 -23.30
C ARG A 59 6.83 -1.02 -22.96
N HIS A 60 6.55 -1.61 -21.80
CA HIS A 60 5.21 -1.70 -21.25
C HIS A 60 5.25 -2.09 -19.76
N VAL A 61 4.09 -2.06 -19.12
CA VAL A 61 3.92 -2.62 -17.76
C VAL A 61 3.80 -4.14 -17.84
N HIS A 62 4.36 -4.85 -16.86
CA HIS A 62 4.25 -6.29 -16.72
C HIS A 62 3.96 -6.67 -15.26
N VAL A 63 3.55 -7.91 -15.05
CA VAL A 63 3.27 -8.47 -13.72
C VAL A 63 4.50 -9.27 -13.25
N ASP A 64 5.07 -8.84 -12.13
CA ASP A 64 6.25 -9.44 -11.50
C ASP A 64 5.83 -10.51 -10.47
N ARG A 65 4.85 -10.16 -9.62
CA ARG A 65 4.45 -10.96 -8.44
C ARG A 65 2.93 -11.10 -8.36
N ALA A 66 2.37 -11.89 -9.27
CA ALA A 66 0.92 -11.99 -9.49
C ALA A 66 0.13 -12.43 -8.24
N ASP A 67 0.75 -13.28 -7.43
CA ASP A 67 0.28 -13.85 -6.17
C ASP A 67 0.18 -12.83 -5.02
N GLU A 68 1.00 -11.78 -5.06
CA GLU A 68 0.92 -10.68 -4.09
C GLU A 68 -0.19 -9.67 -4.38
N CYS A 69 -0.87 -9.81 -5.52
CA CYS A 69 -1.99 -8.96 -5.90
C CYS A 69 -3.18 -9.20 -4.98
N ARG A 70 -3.61 -8.19 -4.22
CA ARG A 70 -4.81 -8.23 -3.37
C ARG A 70 -6.06 -7.62 -4.00
N GLY A 71 -5.97 -7.19 -5.26
CA GLY A 71 -7.11 -6.60 -5.97
C GLY A 71 -7.57 -5.24 -5.48
N CYS A 72 -6.69 -4.42 -4.88
CA CYS A 72 -7.02 -3.05 -4.41
C CYS A 72 -7.34 -2.03 -5.51
N GLN A 73 -7.14 -2.40 -6.79
CA GLN A 73 -7.45 -1.57 -7.97
C GLN A 73 -6.75 -0.20 -8.08
N ALA A 74 -5.77 0.12 -7.22
CA ALA A 74 -4.98 1.36 -7.33
C ALA A 74 -4.33 1.55 -8.71
N CYS A 75 -3.84 0.46 -9.32
CA CYS A 75 -3.28 0.47 -10.67
C CYS A 75 -4.31 0.77 -11.78
N VAL A 76 -5.57 0.37 -11.58
CA VAL A 76 -6.68 0.67 -12.51
C VAL A 76 -6.98 2.16 -12.45
N ALA A 77 -7.13 2.72 -11.25
CA ALA A 77 -7.37 4.15 -11.06
C ALA A 77 -6.22 5.03 -11.59
N ALA A 78 -4.97 4.60 -11.42
CA ALA A 78 -3.79 5.34 -11.87
C ALA A 78 -3.59 5.35 -13.40
N CYS A 79 -4.21 4.41 -14.13
CA CYS A 79 -3.98 4.23 -15.56
C CYS A 79 -4.89 5.15 -16.39
N ALA A 80 -4.41 6.34 -16.79
CA ALA A 80 -5.20 7.23 -17.65
C ALA A 80 -5.51 6.64 -19.03
N GLN A 81 -4.68 5.72 -19.53
CA GLN A 81 -4.93 5.02 -20.79
C GLN A 81 -6.01 3.93 -20.68
N LYS A 82 -6.51 3.67 -19.46
CA LYS A 82 -7.46 2.59 -19.16
C LYS A 82 -6.99 1.25 -19.73
N ALA A 83 -5.68 1.01 -19.67
CA ALA A 83 -5.02 -0.20 -20.14
C ALA A 83 -5.05 -1.33 -19.09
N ILE A 84 -5.52 -1.07 -17.87
CA ILE A 84 -5.65 -2.08 -16.81
C ILE A 84 -7.11 -2.17 -16.40
N HIS A 85 -7.65 -3.38 -16.39
CA HIS A 85 -9.04 -3.66 -16.08
C HIS A 85 -9.15 -4.61 -14.88
N PRO A 86 -10.13 -4.40 -13.98
CA PRO A 86 -10.51 -5.40 -13.00
C PRO A 86 -10.92 -6.70 -13.68
N ARG A 87 -10.57 -7.83 -13.07
CA ARG A 87 -11.17 -9.13 -13.37
C ARG A 87 -12.22 -9.40 -12.31
N ALA A 88 -13.39 -9.88 -12.73
CA ALA A 88 -14.29 -10.56 -11.83
C ALA A 88 -13.51 -11.76 -11.26
N VAL A 89 -13.33 -11.77 -9.94
CA VAL A 89 -12.86 -12.95 -9.24
C VAL A 89 -14.07 -13.87 -9.21
N ASP A 90 -13.99 -15.04 -9.82
CA ASP A 90 -15.08 -16.03 -9.83
C ASP A 90 -15.30 -16.54 -8.40
N GLY A 91 -16.04 -15.76 -7.62
CA GLY A 91 -16.38 -16.00 -6.21
C GLY A 91 -17.66 -15.31 -5.78
N ALA A 92 -18.42 -14.75 -6.73
CA ALA A 92 -19.73 -14.15 -6.50
C ALA A 92 -20.64 -14.31 -7.74
N SER A 93 -20.77 -15.54 -8.24
CA SER A 93 -21.88 -15.96 -9.10
C SER A 93 -21.92 -17.49 -9.16
N GLY A 94 -22.52 -18.08 -8.14
CA GLY A 94 -22.85 -19.50 -8.14
C GLY A 94 -23.93 -19.79 -9.18
N ALA A 95 -23.56 -20.49 -10.25
CA ALA A 95 -24.38 -21.50 -10.92
C ALA A 95 -23.60 -22.09 -12.10
N ALA A 96 -23.09 -23.32 -11.92
CA ALA A 96 -22.96 -24.40 -12.91
C ALA A 96 -21.67 -25.22 -12.73
N SER A 97 -21.82 -26.39 -12.11
CA SER A 97 -21.48 -27.72 -12.68
C SER A 97 -21.11 -28.70 -11.57
N ALA A 98 -22.11 -29.49 -11.16
CA ALA A 98 -22.08 -30.45 -10.06
C ALA A 98 -21.34 -31.77 -10.37
N ALA A 99 -20.42 -31.81 -11.35
CA ALA A 99 -19.78 -33.07 -11.76
C ALA A 99 -18.30 -33.22 -11.34
N GLY A 100 -17.70 -32.24 -10.66
CA GLY A 100 -16.26 -32.22 -10.34
C GLY A 100 -15.89 -32.22 -8.85
N ALA A 101 -16.84 -32.53 -7.96
CA ALA A 101 -16.73 -32.28 -6.52
C ALA A 101 -15.89 -33.32 -5.74
N ALA A 102 -15.71 -34.54 -6.25
CA ALA A 102 -15.02 -35.59 -5.51
C ALA A 102 -13.50 -35.43 -5.50
N GLY A 103 -12.86 -35.23 -6.67
CA GLY A 103 -11.39 -35.20 -6.76
C GLY A 103 -10.70 -33.88 -6.39
N ARG A 104 -11.45 -32.78 -6.23
CA ARG A 104 -10.90 -31.45 -5.88
C ARG A 104 -10.80 -31.25 -4.37
N ARG A 105 -11.62 -31.95 -3.59
CA ARG A 105 -11.71 -31.75 -2.14
C ARG A 105 -10.44 -32.19 -1.42
N GLU A 106 -9.88 -33.34 -1.78
CA GLU A 106 -8.70 -33.90 -1.10
C GLU A 106 -7.43 -33.06 -1.30
N ARG A 107 -7.16 -32.54 -2.52
CA ARG A 107 -6.02 -31.63 -2.73
C ARG A 107 -6.20 -30.28 -2.03
N SER A 108 -7.43 -29.75 -1.98
CA SER A 108 -7.70 -28.47 -1.35
C SER A 108 -7.59 -28.49 0.18
N VAL A 109 -7.80 -29.64 0.83
CA VAL A 109 -7.68 -29.78 2.29
C VAL A 109 -6.20 -29.93 2.71
N LEU A 110 -5.38 -30.60 1.90
CA LEU A 110 -3.93 -30.75 2.17
C LEU A 110 -3.16 -29.41 1.98
N GLU A 111 -3.56 -28.56 1.03
CA GLU A 111 -2.92 -27.24 0.82
C GLU A 111 -3.51 -26.11 1.68
N ALA A 112 -4.67 -26.32 2.34
CA ALA A 112 -5.29 -25.29 3.19
C ALA A 112 -4.54 -25.03 4.51
N GLY A 113 -3.59 -25.90 4.88
CA GLY A 113 -2.87 -25.81 6.16
C GLY A 113 -1.66 -24.87 6.17
N GLN A 114 -1.20 -24.35 5.04
CA GLN A 114 0.08 -23.61 4.97
C GLN A 114 0.06 -22.47 3.95
N ARG A 115 -0.77 -21.44 4.17
CA ARG A 115 -0.40 -20.11 3.66
C ARG A 115 0.21 -19.33 4.83
N PRO A 116 1.54 -19.18 4.91
CA PRO A 116 2.13 -18.29 5.90
C PRO A 116 1.51 -16.90 5.69
N THR A 117 0.85 -16.38 6.72
CA THR A 117 0.31 -15.02 6.68
C THR A 117 1.51 -14.08 6.58
N SER A 118 1.78 -13.56 5.40
CA SER A 118 2.88 -12.62 5.21
C SER A 118 2.65 -11.40 6.11
N PHE A 119 3.56 -11.14 7.04
CA PHE A 119 3.44 -10.02 7.95
C PHE A 119 3.37 -8.69 7.18
N ASN A 120 2.40 -7.85 7.51
CA ASN A 120 2.23 -6.56 6.84
C ASN A 120 3.13 -5.49 7.47
N HIS A 121 4.40 -5.51 7.09
CA HIS A 121 5.40 -4.55 7.58
C HIS A 121 4.97 -3.08 7.46
N ARG A 122 4.20 -2.71 6.41
CA ARG A 122 3.69 -1.35 6.23
C ARG A 122 2.70 -0.96 7.33
N ALA A 123 1.71 -1.81 7.58
CA ALA A 123 0.70 -1.57 8.61
C ALA A 123 1.34 -1.55 10.01
N PHE A 124 2.26 -2.47 10.28
CA PHE A 124 3.01 -2.51 11.52
C PHE A 124 3.81 -1.22 11.76
N THR A 125 4.53 -0.75 10.75
CA THR A 125 5.33 0.49 10.85
C THR A 125 4.45 1.69 11.20
N THR A 126 3.31 1.85 10.52
CA THR A 126 2.36 2.96 10.83
C THR A 126 1.81 2.87 12.25
N LEU A 127 1.49 1.67 12.73
CA LEU A 127 1.04 1.47 14.10
C LEU A 127 2.12 1.89 15.12
N MET A 128 3.37 1.50 14.89
CA MET A 128 4.47 1.86 15.79
C MET A 128 4.75 3.37 15.82
N ILE A 129 4.65 4.06 14.68
CA ILE A 129 4.72 5.53 14.62
C ILE A 129 3.62 6.15 15.47
N ALA A 130 2.39 5.65 15.38
CA ALA A 130 1.27 6.17 16.18
C ALA A 130 1.50 5.98 17.69
N LEU A 131 1.89 4.77 18.11
CA LEU A 131 2.14 4.46 19.52
C LEU A 131 3.30 5.29 20.09
N THR A 132 4.43 5.36 19.37
CA THR A 132 5.60 6.13 19.81
C THR A 132 5.36 7.64 19.74
N GLY A 133 4.68 8.11 18.72
CA GLY A 133 4.30 9.51 18.55
C GLY A 133 3.35 10.01 19.64
N LEU A 134 2.39 9.19 20.08
CA LEU A 134 1.52 9.52 21.21
C LEU A 134 2.24 9.38 22.57
N GLY A 135 3.21 8.47 22.67
CA GLY A 135 4.02 8.30 23.88
C GLY A 135 4.96 9.48 24.17
N LEU A 136 5.42 10.19 23.14
CA LEU A 136 6.31 11.34 23.28
C LEU A 136 5.68 12.51 24.08
N PRO A 137 4.47 13.01 23.78
CA PRO A 137 3.78 13.99 24.61
C PRO A 137 3.56 13.52 26.04
N ALA A 138 3.10 12.28 26.24
CA ALA A 138 2.82 11.75 27.58
C ALA A 138 4.08 11.72 28.46
N THR A 139 5.19 11.19 27.91
CA THR A 139 6.48 11.16 28.62
C THR A 139 7.11 12.54 28.77
N GLY A 140 6.90 13.45 27.81
CA GLY A 140 7.36 14.83 27.88
C GLY A 140 6.68 15.63 29.00
N ILE A 141 5.36 15.49 29.16
CA ILE A 141 4.60 16.10 30.26
C ILE A 141 5.10 15.56 31.61
N ALA A 142 5.27 14.24 31.75
CA ALA A 142 5.81 13.65 32.96
C ALA A 142 7.21 14.21 33.30
N ASN A 143 8.07 14.37 32.30
CA ASN A 143 9.41 14.94 32.48
C ASN A 143 9.36 16.44 32.86
N HIS A 144 8.41 17.21 32.32
CA HIS A 144 8.20 18.62 32.71
C HIS A 144 7.72 18.74 34.16
N LEU A 145 6.74 17.92 34.57
CA LEU A 145 6.21 17.92 35.94
C LEU A 145 7.27 17.55 36.98
N LEU A 146 8.22 16.67 36.63
CA LEU A 146 9.33 16.27 37.49
C LEU A 146 10.59 17.15 37.32
N GLY A 147 10.58 18.13 36.41
CA GLY A 147 11.77 18.84 35.93
C GLY A 147 12.48 19.70 36.98
N ILE A 148 11.76 20.15 38.01
CA ILE A 148 12.26 21.04 39.08
C ILE A 148 12.77 20.26 40.31
N ALA A 149 12.56 18.93 40.34
CA ALA A 149 13.00 18.08 41.44
C ALA A 149 14.46 17.63 41.29
N PRO A 150 15.18 17.34 42.40
CA PRO A 150 16.50 16.68 42.34
C PRO A 150 16.43 15.36 41.55
N LEU A 151 17.58 14.87 41.06
CA LEU A 151 17.66 13.65 40.25
C LEU A 151 17.18 12.42 41.06
N THR A 152 15.90 12.10 40.93
CA THR A 152 15.32 10.85 41.45
C THR A 152 15.43 9.75 40.39
N SER A 153 15.43 8.48 40.83
CA SER A 153 15.37 7.31 39.93
C SER A 153 14.15 7.36 39.00
N ALA A 154 13.01 7.85 39.50
CA ALA A 154 11.79 8.04 38.71
C ALA A 154 11.98 9.07 37.59
N ARG A 155 12.58 10.23 37.86
CA ARG A 155 12.88 11.23 36.82
C ARG A 155 13.84 10.68 35.76
N HIS A 156 14.87 9.96 36.18
CA HIS A 156 15.81 9.32 35.27
C HIS A 156 15.13 8.29 34.37
N ALA A 157 14.18 7.52 34.90
CA ALA A 157 13.38 6.55 34.14
C ALA A 157 12.50 7.24 33.10
N TRP A 158 11.77 8.31 33.46
CA TRP A 158 10.92 9.05 32.52
C TRP A 158 11.72 9.76 31.41
N MET A 159 12.88 10.34 31.75
CA MET A 159 13.78 10.94 30.77
C MET A 159 14.33 9.89 29.80
N SER A 160 14.72 8.73 30.31
CA SER A 160 15.19 7.61 29.47
C SER A 160 14.08 7.06 28.58
N ALA A 161 12.85 6.94 29.11
CA ALA A 161 11.68 6.50 28.35
C ALA A 161 11.35 7.47 27.20
N HIS A 162 11.40 8.78 27.45
CA HIS A 162 11.19 9.79 26.41
C HIS A 162 12.22 9.68 25.29
N ASN A 163 13.51 9.58 25.66
CA ASN A 163 14.59 9.43 24.69
C ASN A 163 14.48 8.14 23.86
N ALA A 164 14.13 7.02 24.51
CA ALA A 164 13.92 5.74 23.84
C ALA A 164 12.73 5.81 22.85
N LEU A 165 11.61 6.42 23.25
CA LEU A 165 10.46 6.63 22.36
C LEU A 165 10.81 7.55 21.19
N GLY A 166 11.62 8.58 21.41
CA GLY A 166 12.10 9.49 20.36
C GLY A 166 12.93 8.76 19.32
N LEU A 167 13.92 7.97 19.77
CA LEU A 167 14.73 7.15 18.86
C LEU A 167 13.87 6.18 18.06
N LEU A 168 12.94 5.48 18.72
CA LEU A 168 12.08 4.50 18.07
C LEU A 168 11.14 5.16 17.04
N PHE A 169 10.57 6.31 17.38
CA PHE A 169 9.75 7.12 16.48
C PHE A 169 10.54 7.55 15.23
N SER A 170 11.75 8.07 15.41
CA SER A 170 12.62 8.47 14.29
C SER A 170 12.95 7.29 13.37
N VAL A 171 13.32 6.14 13.92
CA VAL A 171 13.60 4.93 13.14
C VAL A 171 12.38 4.48 12.34
N PHE A 172 11.20 4.39 12.96
CA PHE A 172 10.00 3.96 12.25
C PHE A 172 9.53 4.98 11.21
N CYS A 173 9.69 6.29 11.46
CA CYS A 173 9.45 7.32 10.45
C CYS A 173 10.35 7.11 9.21
N VAL A 174 11.65 6.85 9.40
CA VAL A 174 12.56 6.53 8.29
C VAL A 174 12.12 5.27 7.56
N VAL A 175 11.79 4.20 8.28
CA VAL A 175 11.29 2.94 7.69
C VAL A 175 9.99 3.17 6.90
N HIS A 176 9.05 3.96 7.42
CA HIS A 176 7.80 4.29 6.75
C HIS A 176 8.06 5.04 5.43
N VAL A 177 8.94 6.04 5.46
CA VAL A 177 9.36 6.79 4.27
C VAL A 177 10.01 5.86 3.24
N VAL A 178 10.88 4.95 3.66
CA VAL A 178 11.54 3.98 2.76
C VAL A 178 10.52 3.01 2.14
N LEU A 179 9.62 2.44 2.94
CA LEU A 179 8.56 1.54 2.46
C LEU A 179 7.59 2.26 1.52
N ASN A 180 7.36 3.56 1.70
CA ASN A 180 6.45 4.36 0.89
C ASN A 180 7.17 5.29 -0.12
N ARG A 181 8.47 5.07 -0.37
CA ARG A 181 9.31 5.97 -1.16
C ARG A 181 8.77 6.25 -2.56
N ARG A 182 8.21 5.24 -3.24
CA ARG A 182 7.68 5.40 -4.62
C ARG A 182 6.53 6.40 -4.66
N ALA A 183 5.61 6.33 -3.70
CA ALA A 183 4.51 7.27 -3.57
C ALA A 183 5.01 8.67 -3.20
N LEU A 184 5.96 8.77 -2.26
CA LEU A 184 6.56 10.07 -1.91
C LEU A 184 7.24 10.73 -3.11
N TRP A 185 8.04 9.97 -3.87
CA TRP A 185 8.72 10.46 -5.06
C TRP A 185 7.78 10.86 -6.20
N SER A 186 6.54 10.32 -6.26
CA SER A 186 5.56 10.75 -7.26
C SER A 186 4.94 12.10 -6.90
N HIS A 187 4.74 12.38 -5.60
CA HIS A 187 4.31 13.69 -5.12
C HIS A 187 5.41 14.74 -5.27
N LEU A 188 6.65 14.40 -4.88
CA LEU A 188 7.80 15.32 -4.96
C LEU A 188 8.21 15.65 -6.41
N ARG A 189 8.07 14.70 -7.35
CA ARG A 189 8.35 14.93 -8.78
C ARG A 189 7.12 15.38 -9.58
N GLY A 190 6.05 15.78 -8.88
CA GLY A 190 4.87 16.35 -9.51
C GLY A 190 5.22 17.59 -10.35
N ASN A 191 4.52 17.77 -11.48
CA ASN A 191 4.74 18.87 -12.41
C ASN A 191 4.68 20.23 -11.68
N PRO A 192 5.71 21.11 -11.76
CA PRO A 192 5.71 22.43 -11.09
C PRO A 192 4.55 23.35 -11.51
N ALA A 193 3.82 23.01 -12.58
CA ALA A 193 2.59 23.68 -12.99
C ALA A 193 1.38 23.43 -12.06
N ARG A 194 1.44 22.44 -11.16
CA ARG A 194 0.46 22.29 -10.07
C ARG A 194 0.90 23.17 -8.90
N GLY A 195 0.65 24.47 -9.00
CA GLY A 195 0.84 25.40 -7.89
C GLY A 195 -0.04 25.06 -6.68
N LEU A 196 -0.13 25.98 -5.72
CA LEU A 196 -0.92 25.88 -4.47
C LEU A 196 -2.37 25.37 -4.63
N SER A 197 -2.93 25.39 -5.85
CA SER A 197 -4.22 24.80 -6.22
C SER A 197 -4.25 23.26 -6.26
N GLY A 198 -3.10 22.58 -6.12
CA GLY A 198 -3.00 21.11 -6.07
C GLY A 198 -3.03 20.48 -4.68
N ILE A 199 -3.00 21.29 -3.61
CA ILE A 199 -3.10 20.81 -2.23
C ILE A 199 -4.57 20.49 -1.94
N SER A 200 -4.85 19.25 -1.56
CA SER A 200 -6.19 18.85 -1.16
C SER A 200 -6.58 19.57 0.15
N ARG A 201 -7.86 19.88 0.34
CA ARG A 201 -8.33 20.60 1.54
C ARG A 201 -7.93 19.88 2.83
N GLU A 202 -7.87 18.56 2.78
CA GLU A 202 -7.45 17.67 3.86
C GLU A 202 -5.98 17.88 4.22
N ALA A 203 -5.10 18.01 3.22
CA ALA A 203 -3.68 18.27 3.46
C ALA A 203 -3.46 19.67 4.04
N ALA A 204 -4.20 20.68 3.56
CA ALA A 204 -4.15 22.02 4.13
C ALA A 204 -4.64 22.03 5.60
N LEU A 205 -5.76 21.37 5.89
CA LEU A 205 -6.30 21.24 7.25
C LEU A 205 -5.33 20.51 8.18
N ALA A 206 -4.65 19.47 7.72
CA ALA A 206 -3.63 18.77 8.50
C ALA A 206 -2.44 19.68 8.84
N VAL A 207 -1.95 20.47 7.88
CA VAL A 207 -0.84 21.41 8.13
C VAL A 207 -1.25 22.49 9.13
N VAL A 208 -2.44 23.07 8.98
CA VAL A 208 -2.95 24.10 9.89
C VAL A 208 -3.16 23.53 11.30
N SER A 209 -3.77 22.36 11.43
CA SER A 209 -4.04 21.75 12.74
C SER A 209 -2.76 21.37 13.48
N VAL A 210 -1.77 20.83 12.77
CA VAL A 210 -0.44 20.53 13.33
C VAL A 210 0.27 21.81 13.74
N GLY A 211 0.25 22.85 12.90
CA GLY A 211 0.84 24.15 13.23
C GLY A 211 0.22 24.79 14.46
N LEU A 212 -1.11 24.77 14.57
CA LEU A 212 -1.83 25.28 15.74
C LEU A 212 -1.51 24.47 17.01
N ALA A 213 -1.48 23.14 16.92
CA ALA A 213 -1.12 22.28 18.04
C ALA A 213 0.32 22.55 18.53
N LEU A 214 1.27 22.74 17.61
CA LEU A 214 2.64 23.14 17.92
C LEU A 214 2.68 24.50 18.62
N LEU A 215 1.97 25.50 18.10
CA LEU A 215 1.90 26.84 18.70
C LEU A 215 1.29 26.80 20.10
N LEU A 216 0.26 25.99 20.33
CA LEU A 216 -0.35 25.83 21.65
C LEU A 216 0.60 25.13 22.63
N LEU A 217 1.22 24.03 22.22
CA LEU A 217 2.15 23.27 23.07
C LEU A 217 3.40 24.08 23.42
N VAL A 218 4.00 24.74 22.43
CA VAL A 218 5.18 25.60 22.64
C VAL A 218 4.80 26.88 23.38
N GLY A 219 3.68 27.50 23.03
CA GLY A 219 3.18 28.72 23.66
C GLY A 219 2.86 28.53 25.14
N HIS A 220 2.31 27.37 25.53
CA HIS A 220 2.10 27.02 26.93
C HIS A 220 3.41 27.00 27.73
N ALA A 221 4.51 26.53 27.15
CA ALA A 221 5.81 26.53 27.82
C ALA A 221 6.31 27.95 28.14
N PHE A 222 6.06 28.92 27.24
CA PHE A 222 6.44 30.32 27.47
C PHE A 222 5.51 31.04 28.46
N HIS A 223 4.23 30.68 28.51
CA HIS A 223 3.27 31.29 29.41
C HIS A 223 3.32 30.74 30.85
N ALA A 224 3.65 29.46 31.01
CA ALA A 224 3.77 28.81 32.33
C ALA A 224 5.12 29.10 33.03
N GLY A 225 6.10 29.66 32.30
CA GLY A 225 7.41 30.04 32.84
C GLY A 225 7.54 31.50 33.30
N ARG A 226 6.44 32.27 33.28
CA ARG A 226 6.33 33.60 33.87
C ARG A 226 5.54 33.52 35.17
#